data_AF-A0A3N5LS73-F1
#
_entry.id   AF-A0A3N5LS73-F1
#
_cell.length_a   1.000
_cell.length_b   1.000
_cell.length_c   1.000
_cell.angle_alpha   90.00
_cell.angle_beta   90.00
_cell.angle_gamma   90.00
#
_symmetry.space_group_name_H-M   'P 1'
#
loop_
_entity.id
_entity.type
_entity.pdbx_description
1 polymer ?
#
loop_
_entity_poly.entity_id
_entity_poly.type
_entity_poly.pdbx_seq_one_letter_code
_entity_poly.pdbx_strand_id
1 'polypeptide(L)'
;MLASIRFDHIAINSNLIATLYSGEPVGDGRTYKVLVVQVNGSTGSLVERLMAGGFEPASVNGLDALYQESCWESPELTGSTGCMQTLAWFEGDTEYEITTYFPVVVPRDTLIAIAESMR
;
A
#
# COMPACT_ATOMS: atom_id res chain seq x y z
N MET A 1 12.79 -12.99 3.24
CA MET A 1 12.18 -13.46 4.51
C MET A 1 11.40 -12.26 5.03
N LEU A 2 10.09 -12.18 4.78
CA LEU A 2 9.27 -11.07 5.27
C LEU A 2 9.16 -11.24 6.78
N ALA A 3 9.83 -10.35 7.50
CA ALA A 3 10.02 -10.44 8.92
C ALA A 3 8.74 -10.01 9.66
N SER A 4 8.52 -10.65 10.80
CA SER A 4 7.34 -10.59 11.67
C SER A 4 6.58 -9.27 11.63
N ILE A 5 5.46 -9.28 10.91
CA ILE A 5 4.54 -8.16 10.81
C ILE A 5 3.77 -8.01 12.15
N ARG A 6 3.89 -6.86 12.82
CA ARG A 6 3.09 -6.53 14.03
C ARG A 6 1.90 -5.64 13.68
N PHE A 7 0.74 -5.97 14.25
CA PHE A 7 -0.54 -5.26 14.07
C PHE A 7 -0.71 -4.25 15.20
N ASP A 8 -0.54 -2.96 14.91
CA ASP A 8 -0.59 -1.96 15.99
C ASP A 8 -1.94 -1.27 16.14
N HIS A 9 -2.78 -1.13 15.09
CA HIS A 9 -4.11 -0.49 15.18
C HIS A 9 -5.09 -1.05 14.13
N ILE A 10 -6.34 -1.28 14.54
CA ILE A 10 -7.47 -1.59 13.65
C ILE A 10 -8.55 -0.51 13.85
N ALA A 11 -8.74 0.38 12.88
CA ALA A 11 -9.95 1.20 12.84
C ALA A 11 -11.01 0.45 12.03
N ILE A 12 -12.09 0.05 12.69
CA ILE A 12 -13.21 -0.70 12.10
C ILE A 12 -14.43 0.22 12.06
N ASN A 13 -14.90 0.57 10.87
CA ASN A 13 -16.34 0.77 10.67
C ASN A 13 -16.90 -0.48 9.97
N SER A 14 -18.22 -0.61 9.80
CA SER A 14 -18.81 -1.86 9.28
C SER A 14 -18.25 -2.33 7.93
N ASN A 15 -17.65 -1.42 7.15
CA ASN A 15 -17.22 -1.67 5.78
C ASN A 15 -15.73 -1.33 5.53
N LEU A 16 -14.99 -0.84 6.53
CA LEU A 16 -13.60 -0.40 6.38
C LEU A 16 -12.76 -0.91 7.54
N ILE A 17 -11.63 -1.54 7.19
CA ILE A 17 -10.62 -2.03 8.13
C ILE A 17 -9.30 -1.37 7.75
N ALA A 18 -8.76 -0.51 8.61
CA ALA A 18 -7.42 0.06 8.44
C ALA A 18 -6.44 -0.61 9.41
N THR A 19 -5.38 -1.20 8.88
CA THR A 19 -4.34 -1.92 9.62
C THR A 19 -2.97 -1.30 9.37
N LEU A 20 -2.30 -0.86 10.44
CA LEU A 20 -0.91 -0.42 10.35
C LEU A 20 0.02 -1.60 10.61
N TYR A 21 0.89 -1.88 9.65
CA TYR A 21 1.94 -2.88 9.74
C TYR A 21 3.29 -2.23 9.99
N SER A 22 4.00 -2.70 11.01
CA SER A 22 5.42 -2.41 11.19
C SER A 22 6.18 -3.73 11.12
N GLY A 23 7.03 -3.89 10.09
CA GLY A 23 7.88 -5.08 9.91
C GLY A 23 9.29 -4.91 10.48
N GLU A 24 10.08 -5.99 10.51
CA GLU A 24 11.53 -5.83 10.71
C GLU A 24 12.20 -5.28 9.44
N PRO A 25 13.47 -4.82 9.53
CA PRO A 25 14.18 -4.29 8.38
C PRO A 25 14.18 -5.22 7.16
N VAL A 26 13.90 -4.66 5.97
CA VAL A 26 14.04 -5.40 4.70
C VAL A 26 15.46 -5.25 4.16
N GLY A 27 15.77 -5.79 2.96
CA GLY A 27 17.12 -5.98 2.44
C GLY A 27 18.06 -4.76 2.39
N ASP A 28 17.56 -3.55 2.65
CA ASP A 28 18.32 -2.30 2.78
C ASP A 28 18.61 -1.87 4.25
N GLY A 29 18.18 -2.68 5.23
CA GLY A 29 18.36 -2.41 6.66
C GLY A 29 17.34 -1.43 7.25
N ARG A 30 16.30 -1.01 6.53
CA ARG A 30 15.26 -0.09 7.02
C ARG A 30 13.95 -0.79 7.36
N THR A 31 13.34 -0.34 8.45
CA THR A 31 11.97 -0.72 8.83
C THR A 31 10.97 0.21 8.15
N TYR A 32 10.03 -0.39 7.43
CA TYR A 32 8.92 0.33 6.79
C TYR A 32 7.63 0.10 7.58
N LYS A 33 6.83 1.17 7.72
CA LYS A 33 5.47 1.10 8.25
C LYS A 33 4.44 1.25 7.15
N VAL A 34 3.62 0.26 6.94
CA VAL A 34 2.69 0.22 5.82
C VAL A 34 1.27 0.31 6.35
N LEU A 35 0.48 1.26 5.85
CA LEU A 35 -0.95 1.29 6.14
C LEU A 35 -1.66 0.45 5.09
N VAL A 36 -2.53 -0.44 5.55
CA VAL A 36 -3.38 -1.24 4.67
C VAL A 36 -4.82 -0.99 5.00
N VAL A 37 -5.56 -0.59 3.99
CA VAL A 37 -6.99 -0.33 4.06
C VAL A 37 -7.69 -1.43 3.29
N GLN A 38 -8.65 -2.07 3.92
CA GLN A 38 -9.59 -2.98 3.30
C GLN A 38 -10.97 -2.34 3.34
N VAL A 39 -11.65 -2.31 2.20
CA VAL A 39 -13.02 -1.82 2.07
C VAL A 39 -13.91 -2.95 1.58
N ASN A 40 -14.82 -3.41 2.43
CA ASN A 40 -15.79 -4.47 2.12
C ASN A 40 -17.02 -3.86 1.43
N GLY A 41 -17.52 -4.54 0.39
CA GLY A 41 -18.65 -4.05 -0.40
C GLY A 41 -18.30 -2.79 -1.19
N SER A 42 -17.06 -2.67 -1.65
CA SER A 42 -16.65 -1.54 -2.49
C SER A 42 -17.43 -1.57 -3.80
N THR A 43 -18.03 -0.43 -4.15
CA THR A 43 -18.64 -0.23 -5.46
C THR A 43 -17.64 0.26 -6.50
N GLY A 44 -16.39 0.51 -6.08
CA GLY A 44 -15.32 0.96 -6.95
C GLY A 44 -14.80 -0.16 -7.84
N SER A 45 -14.03 0.22 -8.86
CA SER A 45 -13.35 -0.72 -9.74
C SER A 45 -11.93 -0.27 -10.10
N LEU A 46 -11.07 -1.21 -10.48
CA LEU A 46 -9.75 -0.89 -11.03
C LEU A 46 -9.87 0.00 -12.28
N VAL A 47 -10.93 -0.15 -13.08
CA VAL A 47 -11.15 0.67 -14.28
C VAL A 47 -11.35 2.14 -13.90
N GLU A 48 -12.14 2.44 -12.88
CA GLU A 48 -12.34 3.82 -12.41
C GLU A 48 -11.04 4.43 -11.87
N ARG A 49 -10.26 3.66 -11.11
CA ARG A 49 -8.94 4.10 -10.62
C ARG A 49 -7.96 4.34 -11.78
N LEU A 50 -7.94 3.48 -12.79
CA LEU A 50 -7.12 3.66 -13.99
C LEU A 50 -7.52 4.94 -14.75
N MET A 51 -8.82 5.23 -14.86
CA MET A 51 -9.33 6.45 -15.51
C MET A 51 -8.98 7.74 -14.75
N ALA A 52 -8.80 7.68 -13.43
CA ALA A 52 -8.33 8.81 -12.63
C ALA A 52 -6.87 9.21 -12.96
N GLY A 53 -6.12 8.31 -13.61
CA GLY A 53 -4.76 8.56 -14.09
C GLY A 53 -3.67 8.42 -13.03
N GLY A 54 -2.43 8.30 -13.48
CA GLY A 54 -1.26 8.16 -12.61
C GLY A 54 -1.10 6.77 -11.97
N PHE A 55 -1.82 5.75 -12.46
CA PHE A 55 -1.64 4.35 -12.06
C PHE A 55 -0.96 3.54 -13.16
N GLU A 56 -0.09 2.64 -12.74
CA GLU A 56 0.58 1.62 -13.55
C GLU A 56 -0.02 0.23 -13.26
N PRO A 57 -0.18 -0.63 -14.28
CA PRO A 57 -0.61 -2.01 -14.07
C PRO A 57 0.37 -2.79 -13.18
N ALA A 58 -0.16 -3.57 -12.25
CA ALA A 58 0.58 -4.46 -11.35
C ALA A 58 -0.19 -5.79 -11.20
N SER A 59 0.38 -6.73 -10.43
CA SER A 59 -0.33 -7.94 -10.02
C SER A 59 0.01 -8.31 -8.58
N VAL A 60 -0.97 -8.84 -7.85
CA VAL A 60 -0.85 -9.37 -6.50
C VAL A 60 -1.50 -10.75 -6.48
N ASN A 61 -0.75 -11.81 -6.18
CA ASN A 61 -1.30 -13.18 -6.13
C ASN A 61 -2.03 -13.60 -7.43
N GLY A 62 -1.60 -13.10 -8.58
CA GLY A 62 -2.22 -13.37 -9.89
C GLY A 62 -3.52 -12.59 -10.16
N LEU A 63 -3.92 -11.68 -9.26
CA LEU A 63 -5.02 -10.74 -9.49
C LEU A 63 -4.47 -9.46 -10.11
N ASP A 64 -5.31 -8.79 -10.91
CA ASP A 64 -5.00 -7.47 -11.43
C ASP A 64 -4.89 -6.46 -10.28
N ALA A 65 -3.86 -5.62 -10.34
CA ALA A 65 -3.62 -4.57 -9.36
C ALA A 65 -3.18 -3.29 -10.05
N LEU A 66 -3.25 -2.18 -9.32
CA LEU A 66 -2.78 -0.87 -9.76
C LEU A 66 -1.79 -0.30 -8.76
N TYR A 67 -0.66 0.16 -9.28
CA TYR A 67 0.38 0.82 -8.52
C TYR A 67 0.45 2.30 -8.89
N GLN A 68 0.60 3.18 -7.92
CA GLN A 68 0.85 4.60 -8.13
C GLN A 68 1.98 5.06 -7.21
N GLU A 69 2.81 5.96 -7.73
CA GLU A 69 3.83 6.68 -6.98
C GLU A 69 3.69 8.17 -7.26
N SER A 70 3.58 8.96 -6.20
CA SER A 70 3.54 10.42 -6.27
C SER A 70 4.52 10.99 -5.27
N CYS A 71 5.51 11.73 -5.78
CA CYS A 71 6.54 12.37 -4.98
C CYS A 71 6.40 13.89 -5.03
N TRP A 72 6.63 14.55 -3.90
CA TRP A 72 6.61 16.00 -3.75
C TRP A 72 7.83 16.49 -2.98
N GLU A 73 8.24 17.73 -3.22
CA GLU A 73 9.22 18.39 -2.37
C GLU A 73 8.58 18.66 -1.00
N SER A 74 9.16 18.10 0.06
CA SER A 74 8.65 18.31 1.41
C SER A 74 9.38 19.49 2.08
N PRO A 75 8.69 20.59 2.39
CA PRO A 75 9.30 21.72 3.11
C PRO A 75 9.62 21.36 4.57
N GLU A 76 8.96 20.34 5.12
CA GLU A 76 9.10 19.89 6.51
C GLU A 76 10.28 18.93 6.71
N LEU A 77 10.71 18.27 5.63
CA LEU A 77 11.81 17.32 5.65
C LEU A 77 12.99 17.92 4.88
N THR A 78 13.81 18.69 5.59
CA THR A 78 14.87 19.53 5.01
C THR A 78 15.76 18.74 4.03
N GLY A 79 15.65 19.04 2.73
CA GLY A 79 16.45 18.40 1.69
C GLY A 79 16.01 16.99 1.28
N SER A 80 14.76 16.59 1.56
CA SER A 80 14.24 15.29 1.14
C SER A 80 12.88 15.37 0.46
N THR A 81 12.65 14.41 -0.43
CA THR A 81 11.41 14.24 -1.18
C THR A 81 10.45 13.38 -0.36
N GLY A 82 9.22 13.87 -0.15
CA GLY A 82 8.14 13.03 0.38
C GLY A 82 7.55 12.21 -0.77
N CYS A 83 7.33 10.92 -0.57
CA CYS A 83 6.64 10.10 -1.56
C CYS A 83 5.47 9.35 -0.92
N MET A 84 4.38 9.32 -1.66
CA MET A 84 3.22 8.47 -1.41
C MET A 84 3.19 7.39 -2.47
N GLN A 85 3.03 6.15 -2.03
CA GLN A 85 2.86 5.02 -2.93
C GLN A 85 1.59 4.30 -2.55
N THR A 86 0.83 3.90 -3.56
CA THR A 86 -0.43 3.20 -3.41
C THR A 86 -0.41 1.96 -4.28
N LEU A 87 -0.73 0.81 -3.70
CA LEU A 87 -0.97 -0.45 -4.41
C LEU A 87 -2.37 -0.93 -4.07
N ALA A 88 -3.26 -1.00 -5.06
CA ALA A 88 -4.65 -1.39 -4.87
C ALA A 88 -5.03 -2.60 -5.73
N TRP A 89 -5.80 -3.53 -5.16
CA TRP A 89 -6.37 -4.69 -5.86
C TRP A 89 -7.74 -5.04 -5.28
N PHE A 90 -8.47 -5.90 -6.01
CA PHE A 90 -9.81 -6.36 -5.60
C PHE A 90 -9.84 -7.88 -5.52
N GLU A 91 -10.52 -8.42 -4.51
CA GLU A 91 -10.86 -9.83 -4.37
C GLU A 91 -12.39 -9.92 -4.18
N GLY A 92 -13.12 -10.20 -5.25
CA GLY A 92 -14.59 -10.13 -5.23
C GLY A 92 -15.08 -8.69 -5.06
N ASP A 93 -15.89 -8.45 -4.03
CA ASP A 93 -16.41 -7.13 -3.64
C ASP A 93 -15.55 -6.42 -2.59
N THR A 94 -14.39 -7.01 -2.26
CA THR A 94 -13.46 -6.46 -1.29
C THR A 94 -12.32 -5.76 -2.01
N GLU A 95 -12.12 -4.50 -1.67
CA GLU A 95 -11.00 -3.70 -2.12
C GLU A 95 -9.90 -3.72 -1.06
N TYR A 96 -8.67 -3.92 -1.50
CA TYR A 96 -7.48 -3.81 -0.68
C TYR A 96 -6.61 -2.70 -1.23
N GLU A 97 -6.07 -1.88 -0.34
CA GLU A 97 -5.15 -0.81 -0.66
C GLU A 97 -4.01 -0.80 0.35
N ILE A 98 -2.78 -0.84 -0.15
CA ILE A 98 -1.58 -0.52 0.60
C ILE A 98 -1.20 0.92 0.28
N THR A 99 -1.09 1.76 1.30
CA THR A 99 -0.60 3.13 1.18
C THR A 99 0.58 3.38 2.12
N THR A 100 1.65 3.97 1.59
CA THR A 100 2.84 4.34 2.37
C THR A 100 3.05 5.85 2.38
N TYR A 101 3.44 6.38 3.54
CA TYR A 101 3.78 7.80 3.73
C TYR A 101 5.21 7.89 4.26
N PHE A 102 6.20 8.12 3.39
CA PHE A 102 7.59 8.19 3.81
C PHE A 102 8.39 9.28 3.10
N PRO A 103 9.49 9.74 3.72
CA PRO A 103 10.54 10.52 3.06
C PRO A 103 11.34 9.71 2.01
N VAL A 104 10.97 8.45 1.74
CA VAL A 104 11.70 7.54 0.84
C VAL A 104 10.71 6.59 0.15
N VAL A 105 10.93 6.37 -1.14
CA VAL A 105 10.23 5.35 -1.96
C VAL A 105 10.57 3.94 -1.45
N VAL A 106 9.54 3.17 -1.08
CA VAL A 106 9.62 1.73 -0.85
C VAL A 106 9.75 1.04 -2.21
N PRO A 107 10.69 0.10 -2.42
CA PRO A 107 10.74 -0.61 -3.70
C PRO A 107 9.40 -1.28 -4.01
N ARG A 108 8.91 -1.12 -5.25
CA ARG A 108 7.61 -1.65 -5.70
C ARG A 108 7.46 -3.15 -5.42
N ASP A 109 8.50 -3.94 -5.71
CA ASP A 109 8.50 -5.38 -5.46
C ASP A 109 8.33 -5.73 -3.97
N THR A 110 8.79 -4.85 -3.08
CA THR A 110 8.57 -5.02 -1.63
C THR A 110 7.11 -4.78 -1.26
N LEU A 111 6.46 -3.77 -1.84
CA LEU A 111 5.02 -3.55 -1.64
C LEU A 111 4.19 -4.72 -2.15
N ILE A 112 4.53 -5.26 -3.33
CA ILE A 112 3.88 -6.46 -3.88
C ILE A 112 4.09 -7.66 -2.95
N ALA A 113 5.32 -7.91 -2.51
CA ALA A 113 5.61 -9.02 -1.60
C ALA A 113 4.83 -8.92 -0.27
N ILE A 114 4.68 -7.69 0.26
CA ILE A 114 3.84 -7.45 1.44
C ILE A 114 2.38 -7.79 1.14
N ALA A 115 1.82 -7.27 0.04
CA ALA A 115 0.45 -7.55 -0.39
C ALA A 115 0.20 -9.06 -0.55
N GLU A 116 1.13 -9.77 -1.16
CA GLU A 116 1.01 -11.20 -1.38
C GLU A 116 1.04 -12.02 -0.09
N SER A 117 1.75 -11.53 0.93
CA SER A 117 1.88 -12.19 2.24
C SER A 117 0.70 -11.99 3.20
N MET A 118 -0.26 -11.11 2.86
CA MET A 118 -1.39 -10.80 3.73
C MET A 118 -2.50 -11.86 3.78
N ARG A 119 -2.33 -12.99 3.08
CA ARG A 119 -3.27 -14.11 3.08
C ARG A 119 -3.17 -15.00 4.32
#